data_AF-A0A3B8Y346-F1
#
_entry.id   AF-A0A3B8Y346-F1
#
_cell.length_a   1.000
_cell.length_b   1.000
_cell.length_c   1.000
_cell.angle_alpha   90.00
_cell.angle_beta   90.00
_cell.angle_gamma   90.00
#
_symmetry.space_group_name_H-M   'P 1'
#
loop_
_entity.id
_entity.type
_entity.pdbx_description
1 polymer ?
#
loop_
_entity_poly.entity_id
_entity_poly.type
_entity_poly.pdbx_seq_one_letter_code
_entity_poly.pdbx_strand_id
1 'polypeptide(L)' 'MSPTLTRFIEHYKTAKGYKSRSEVISVALNLLQEKELEKAYKQADSEIDQDWDGTIGDGLSNL' A
#
# COMPACT_ATOMS: atom_id res chain seq x y z
N MET A 1 -11.17 21.42 -8.18
CA MET A 1 -9.74 21.18 -7.93
C MET A 1 -8.99 22.49 -8.10
N SER A 2 -7.91 22.72 -7.34
CA SER A 2 -7.09 23.92 -7.54
C SER A 2 -6.43 23.91 -8.93
N PRO A 3 -6.10 25.08 -9.50
CA PRO A 3 -5.37 25.17 -10.76
C PRO A 3 -4.03 24.42 -10.72
N THR A 4 -3.32 24.51 -9.60
CA THR A 4 -2.05 23.81 -9.37
C THR A 4 -2.21 22.29 -9.41
N LEU A 5 -3.23 21.75 -8.74
CA LEU A 5 -3.50 20.31 -8.73
C LEU A 5 -3.89 19.80 -10.12
N THR A 6 -4.72 20.56 -10.83
CA THR A 6 -5.09 20.22 -12.21
C THR A 6 -3.85 20.16 -13.12
N ARG A 7 -2.95 21.14 -13.00
CA ARG A 7 -1.69 21.16 -13.76
C ARG A 7 -0.80 19.97 -13.43
N PHE A 8 -0.70 19.60 -12.16
CA PHE A 8 0.04 18.41 -11.72
C PHE A 8 -0.53 17.14 -12.35
N ILE A 9 -1.85 16.93 -12.26
CA ILE A 9 -2.52 15.74 -12.82
C ILE A 9 -2.30 15.67 -14.33
N GLU A 10 -2.44 16.79 -15.05
CA GLU A 10 -2.20 16.82 -16.50
C GLU A 10 -0.75 16.49 -16.86
N HIS A 11 0.22 17.07 -16.14
CA HIS A 11 1.63 16.77 -16.36
C HIS A 11 1.95 15.29 -16.08
N TYR A 12 1.44 14.75 -14.97
CA TYR A 12 1.66 13.36 -14.58
C TYR A 12 1.01 12.38 -15.58
N LYS A 13 -0.20 12.71 -16.07
CA LYS A 13 -0.88 11.97 -17.12
C LYS A 13 0.01 11.82 -18.36
N THR A 14 0.54 12.92 -18.86
CA THR A 14 1.40 12.94 -20.06
C THR A 14 2.74 12.26 -19.81
N ALA A 15 3.41 12.54 -18.68
CA ALA A 15 4.73 12.00 -18.36
C ALA A 15 4.72 10.47 -18.19
N LYS A 16 3.59 9.90 -17.75
CA LYS A 16 3.42 8.45 -17.52
C LYS A 16 2.62 7.74 -18.62
N GLY A 17 2.14 8.47 -19.63
CA GLY A 17 1.42 7.89 -20.77
C GLY A 17 -0.01 7.42 -20.46
N TYR A 18 -0.66 7.98 -19.44
CA TYR A 18 -2.05 7.67 -19.12
C TYR A 18 -3.03 8.34 -20.10
N LYS A 19 -4.15 7.68 -20.37
CA LYS A 19 -5.16 8.08 -21.35
C LYS A 19 -6.05 9.20 -20.81
N SER A 20 -6.28 9.24 -19.50
CA SER A 20 -7.21 10.19 -18.89
C SER A 20 -6.78 10.63 -17.49
N ARG A 21 -7.33 11.76 -17.03
CA ARG A 21 -7.18 12.18 -15.63
C ARG A 21 -7.78 11.16 -14.66
N SER A 22 -8.88 10.52 -15.03
CA SER A 22 -9.52 9.49 -14.22
C SER A 22 -8.59 8.31 -13.99
N GLU A 23 -7.84 7.89 -15.01
CA GLU A 23 -6.84 6.82 -14.89
C GLU A 23 -5.71 7.22 -13.92
N VAL A 24 -5.22 8.47 -13.98
CA VAL A 24 -4.24 8.99 -13.00
C VAL A 24 -4.81 8.92 -11.58
N ILE A 25 -6.06 9.32 -11.39
CA ILE A 25 -6.72 9.29 -10.08
C ILE A 25 -6.91 7.85 -9.60
N SER A 26 -7.33 6.92 -10.47
CA SER A 26 -7.45 5.50 -10.14
C SER A 26 -6.12 4.91 -9.66
N VAL A 27 -5.03 5.20 -10.37
CA VAL A 27 -3.69 4.76 -9.96
C VAL A 27 -3.30 5.38 -8.61
N ALA A 28 -3.57 6.67 -8.40
CA ALA A 28 -3.29 7.32 -7.13
C ALA A 28 -4.08 6.72 -5.95
N LEU A 29 -5.34 6.33 -6.17
CA LEU A 29 -6.16 5.66 -5.16
C LEU A 29 -5.61 4.26 -4.81
N ASN A 30 -5.19 3.49 -5.80
CA ASN A 30 -4.57 2.18 -5.55
C ASN A 30 -3.27 2.32 -4.75
N LEU A 31 -2.40 3.27 -5.13
CA LEU A 31 -1.17 3.55 -4.38
C LEU A 31 -1.43 4.03 -2.95
N LEU A 32 -2.50 4.79 -2.73
CA LEU A 32 -2.90 5.19 -1.38
C LEU A 32 -3.35 3.97 -0.56
N GLN A 33 -4.16 3.08 -1.16
CA GLN A 33 -4.62 1.87 -0.50
C GLN A 33 -3.44 0.96 -0.10
N GLU A 34 -2.48 0.74 -0.99
CA GLU A 34 -1.29 -0.06 -0.71
C GLU A 34 -0.47 0.51 0.46
N LYS A 35 -0.29 1.83 0.51
CA LYS A 35 0.43 2.50 1.61
C LYS A 35 -0.27 2.38 2.95
N GLU A 36 -1.59 2.55 2.97
CA GLU A 36 -2.36 2.37 4.21
C GLU A 36 -2.34 0.90 4.65
N LEU A 37 -2.33 -0.05 3.72
CA LEU A 37 -2.19 -1.47 4.02
C LEU A 37 -0.81 -1.79 4.63
N GLU A 38 0.28 -1.30 4.03
CA GLU A 38 1.64 -1.45 4.57
C GLU A 38 1.73 -0.88 6.00
N LYS A 39 1.13 0.30 6.22
CA LYS A 39 1.09 0.93 7.54
C LYS A 39 0.30 0.10 8.55
N ALA A 40 -0.84 -0.45 8.16
CA ALA A 40 -1.65 -1.30 9.02
C ALA A 40 -0.91 -2.59 9.39
N TYR A 41 -0.27 -3.24 8.43
CA TYR A 41 0.58 -4.41 8.70
C TYR A 41 1.72 -4.07 9.65
N LYS A 42 2.41 -2.94 9.44
CA LYS A 42 3.48 -2.51 10.33
C LYS A 42 3.00 -2.25 11.76
N GLN A 43 1.79 -1.73 11.94
CA GLN A 43 1.20 -1.56 13.27
C GLN A 43 0.85 -2.90 13.90
N ALA A 44 0.20 -3.81 13.16
CA ALA A 44 -0.13 -5.14 13.66
C ALA A 44 1.13 -5.95 14.03
N ASP A 45 2.21 -5.83 13.24
CA ASP A 45 3.50 -6.46 13.51
C ASP A 45 4.16 -5.93 14.80
N SER A 46 3.90 -4.67 15.17
CA SER A 46 4.37 -4.13 16.45
C SER A 46 3.61 -4.68 17.67
N GLU A 47 2.51 -5.39 17.44
CA GLU A 47 1.68 -6.05 18.46
C GLU A 47 1.97 -7.56 18.55
N ILE A 48 3.08 -8.05 17.98
CA ILE A 48 3.49 -9.46 18.09
C ILE A 48 3.57 -9.87 19.56
N ASP A 49 2.75 -10.86 19.89
CA ASP A 49 2.73 -11.51 21.19
C ASP A 49 3.79 -12.62 21.23
N GLN A 50 4.80 -12.43 22.08
CA GLN A 50 5.95 -13.33 22.25
C GLN A 50 5.54 -14.73 22.70
N ASP A 51 4.35 -14.90 23.27
CA ASP A 51 3.86 -16.22 23.69
C ASP A 51 3.60 -17.15 22.49
N TRP A 52 3.43 -16.61 21.27
CA TRP A 52 3.28 -17.39 20.05
C TRP A 52 4.59 -17.98 19.54
N ASP A 53 5.76 -17.42 19.91
CA ASP A 53 7.06 -17.91 19.46
C ASP A 53 7.34 -19.35 19.92
N GLY A 54 6.79 -19.75 21.09
CA GLY A 54 6.91 -21.12 21.62
C GLY A 54 6.21 -22.18 20.77
N THR A 55 5.24 -21.79 19.94
CA THR A 55 4.43 -22.70 19.12
C THR A 55 4.98 -22.92 17.71
N ILE A 56 6.03 -22.18 17.31
CA ILE A 56 6.62 -22.23 15.96
C ILE A 56 7.11 -23.66 15.61
N GLY A 57 7.49 -24.45 16.61
CA GLY A 57 7.98 -25.82 16.47
C GLY A 57 6.92 -26.92 16.66
N ASP A 58 5.70 -26.58 17.03
CA ASP A 58 4.66 -27.57 17.32
C ASP A 58 4.28 -28.33 16.04
N GLY A 59 4.52 -29.65 16.02
CA GLY A 59 4.25 -30.52 14.87
C GLY A 59 5.43 -30.76 13.92
N LEU A 60 6.59 -30.12 14.14
CA LEU A 60 7.82 -30.35 13.36
C LEU A 60 8.72 -31.46 13.94
N SER A 61 8.33 -32.11 15.04
CA SER A 61 9.12 -33.08 15.80
C SER A 61 9.28 -34.48 15.15
N ASN A 62 8.80 -34.67 13.91
CA ASN A 62 8.82 -35.96 13.20
C ASN A 62 9.49 -35.91 11.81
N LEU A 63 10.41 -34.95 11.58
CA LEU A 63 11.27 -34.92 10.38
C LEU A 63 12.64 -35.56 10.63
#